data_AF-A0A9E5PPF1-F1
#
_entry.id   AF-A0A9E5PPF1-F1
#
_cell.length_a   1.000
_cell.length_b   1.000
_cell.length_c   1.000
_cell.angle_alpha   90.00
_cell.angle_beta   90.00
_cell.angle_gamma   90.00
#
_symmetry.space_group_name_H-M   'P 1'
#
loop_
_entity.id
_entity.type
_entity.pdbx_description
1 polymer ?
#
loop_
_entity_poly.entity_id
_entity_poly.type
_entity_poly.pdbx_seq_one_letter_code
_entity_poly.pdbx_strand_id
1 'polypeptide(L)'
;MNFNQRLILAFVAPAVLFVAGLGGSIWSLTQTQSRFDQYINTEQAIASGVQEMYAQGLQMGQALRNIVLDPNNPQAYKNLDGAREAFDTAHKGTLEVARGTASEAALAPLAGLRAEQAKAQDKVLELVKAGSGVEAVQALNAQETPAWRKLRGALLELGKASRDLSSRTHASVNAEADRARWVALGLAVLAIGVALGLGFMVVRTLRQELGGDPAVARQAVRRIAEGDLTGTMPDSAYAQSLVGALTAMQNAMRALVGQVHQSSQGIEVASTEIARGNQDLSARTEQTASNLQQTAA
;
A
#
# COMPACT_ATOMS: atom_id res chain seq x y z
N MET A 1 -18.38 10.98 -23.29
CA MET A 1 -18.40 10.05 -22.14
C MET A 1 -19.72 10.25 -21.40
N ASN A 2 -20.56 9.23 -21.36
CA ASN A 2 -21.91 9.31 -20.78
C ASN A 2 -21.84 9.31 -19.24
N PHE A 3 -22.90 9.74 -18.56
CA PHE A 3 -22.94 9.88 -17.09
C PHE A 3 -22.45 8.62 -16.36
N ASN A 4 -22.94 7.43 -16.74
CA ASN A 4 -22.54 6.16 -16.14
C ASN A 4 -21.03 5.89 -16.27
N GLN A 5 -20.41 6.25 -17.39
CA GLN A 5 -18.97 6.07 -17.57
C GLN A 5 -18.17 6.99 -16.64
N ARG A 6 -18.64 8.22 -16.40
CA ARG A 6 -18.00 9.16 -15.44
C ARG A 6 -18.11 8.64 -14.01
N LEU A 7 -19.29 8.15 -13.63
CA LEU A 7 -19.54 7.57 -12.31
C LEU A 7 -18.64 6.35 -12.07
N ILE A 8 -18.61 5.40 -13.01
CA ILE A 8 -17.76 4.21 -12.90
C ILE A 8 -16.29 4.61 -12.77
N LEU A 9 -15.82 5.54 -13.60
CA LEU A 9 -14.42 5.98 -13.57
C LEU A 9 -14.05 6.67 -12.25
N ALA A 10 -14.97 7.42 -11.63
CA ALA A 10 -14.78 8.06 -10.33
C ALA A 10 -14.57 7.07 -9.16
N PHE A 11 -15.14 5.87 -9.24
CA PHE A 11 -14.94 4.82 -8.23
C PHE A 11 -13.82 3.86 -8.58
N VAL A 12 -13.75 3.42 -9.85
CA VAL A 12 -12.82 2.38 -10.29
C VAL A 12 -11.38 2.92 -10.33
N ALA A 13 -11.15 4.14 -10.83
CA ALA A 13 -9.78 4.64 -10.98
C ALA A 13 -9.04 4.77 -9.62
N PRO A 14 -9.63 5.39 -8.57
CA PRO A 14 -9.01 5.42 -7.25
C PRO A 14 -8.86 4.02 -6.63
N ALA A 15 -9.85 3.14 -6.81
CA ALA A 15 -9.79 1.77 -6.28
C ALA A 15 -8.63 0.97 -6.90
N VAL A 16 -8.43 1.08 -8.22
CA VAL A 16 -7.30 0.43 -8.92
C VAL A 16 -5.97 0.97 -8.42
N LEU A 17 -5.84 2.30 -8.26
CA LEU A 17 -4.62 2.91 -7.72
C LEU A 17 -4.33 2.45 -6.29
N PHE A 18 -5.38 2.34 -5.46
CA PHE A 18 -5.27 1.85 -4.09
C PHE A 18 -4.82 0.39 -4.04
N VAL A 19 -5.44 -0.48 -4.84
CA VAL A 19 -5.05 -1.90 -4.93
C VAL A 19 -3.64 -2.07 -5.47
N ALA A 20 -3.25 -1.29 -6.48
CA ALA A 20 -1.87 -1.30 -7.00
C ALA A 20 -0.86 -0.85 -5.93
N GLY A 21 -1.18 0.19 -5.17
CA GLY A 21 -0.35 0.67 -4.05
C GLY A 21 -0.22 -0.36 -2.93
N LEU A 22 -1.32 -1.00 -2.53
CA LEU A 22 -1.31 -2.08 -1.55
C LEU A 22 -0.51 -3.29 -2.04
N GLY A 23 -0.71 -3.71 -3.29
CA GLY A 23 0.02 -4.82 -3.89
C GLY A 23 1.53 -4.54 -3.93
N GLY A 24 1.93 -3.34 -4.34
CA GLY A 24 3.33 -2.91 -4.32
C GLY A 24 3.92 -2.87 -2.90
N SER A 25 3.15 -2.44 -1.91
CA SER A 25 3.56 -2.41 -0.51
C SER A 25 3.78 -3.82 0.06
N ILE A 26 2.84 -4.74 -0.17
CA ILE A 26 2.97 -6.15 0.27
C ILE A 26 4.17 -6.80 -0.43
N TRP A 27 4.30 -6.61 -1.74
CA TRP A 27 5.45 -7.14 -2.48
C TRP A 27 6.78 -6.62 -1.93
N SER A 28 6.88 -5.31 -1.69
CA SER A 28 8.08 -4.72 -1.08
C SER A 28 8.35 -5.26 0.32
N LEU A 29 7.31 -5.47 1.13
CA LEU A 29 7.48 -6.00 2.49
C LEU A 29 8.02 -7.44 2.44
N THR A 30 7.47 -8.30 1.58
CA THR A 30 7.97 -9.67 1.40
C THR A 30 9.41 -9.71 0.88
N GLN A 31 9.76 -8.82 -0.04
CA GLN A 31 11.13 -8.67 -0.55
C GLN A 31 12.10 -8.19 0.54
N THR A 32 11.67 -7.23 1.37
CA THR A 32 12.46 -6.70 2.48
C THR A 32 12.68 -7.78 3.53
N GLN A 33 11.64 -8.54 3.88
CA GLN A 33 11.72 -9.65 4.82
C GLN A 33 12.71 -10.71 4.34
N SER A 34 12.58 -11.15 3.08
CA SER A 34 13.50 -12.15 2.50
C SER A 34 14.96 -11.67 2.49
N ARG A 35 15.22 -10.40 2.16
CA ARG A 35 16.58 -9.84 2.20
C ARG A 35 17.11 -9.67 3.62
N PHE A 36 16.25 -9.32 4.56
CA PHE A 36 16.62 -9.22 5.97
C PHE A 36 16.95 -10.60 6.55
N ASP A 37 16.19 -11.63 6.19
CA ASP A 37 16.49 -13.02 6.55
C ASP A 37 17.84 -13.47 5.97
N GLN A 38 18.14 -13.12 4.71
CA GLN A 38 19.45 -13.38 4.12
C GLN A 38 20.57 -12.63 4.87
N TYR A 39 20.36 -11.36 5.20
CA TYR A 39 21.31 -10.56 5.97
C TYR A 39 21.63 -11.19 7.34
N ILE A 40 20.61 -11.55 8.13
CA ILE A 40 20.80 -12.13 9.46
C ILE A 40 21.38 -13.54 9.38
N ASN A 41 20.79 -14.41 8.58
CA ASN A 41 21.12 -15.84 8.57
C ASN A 41 22.38 -16.15 7.76
N THR A 42 22.84 -15.24 6.91
CA THR A 42 24.02 -15.44 6.06
C THR A 42 25.13 -14.45 6.39
N GLU A 43 24.97 -13.17 6.04
CA GLU A 43 26.06 -12.19 6.12
C GLU A 43 26.52 -11.94 7.56
N GLN A 44 25.56 -11.74 8.47
CA GLN A 44 25.84 -11.52 9.89
C GLN A 44 26.34 -12.79 10.58
N ALA A 45 25.82 -13.96 10.19
CA ALA A 45 26.26 -15.25 10.70
C ALA A 45 27.71 -15.54 10.31
N ILE A 46 28.11 -15.26 9.05
CA ILE A 46 29.49 -15.40 8.60
C ILE A 46 30.42 -14.44 9.36
N ALA A 47 30.05 -13.16 9.47
CA ALA A 47 30.85 -12.18 10.21
C ALA A 47 31.06 -12.60 11.67
N SER A 48 30.02 -13.12 12.32
CA SER A 48 30.07 -13.60 13.70
C SER A 48 30.94 -14.84 13.83
N GLY A 49 30.82 -15.80 12.92
CA GLY A 49 31.62 -17.02 12.92
C GLY A 49 33.12 -16.75 12.68
N VAL A 50 33.47 -15.80 11.82
CA VAL A 50 34.86 -15.34 11.63
C VAL A 50 35.41 -14.66 12.89
N GLN A 51 34.59 -13.85 13.55
CA GLN A 51 34.97 -13.23 14.82
C GLN A 51 35.19 -14.27 15.93
N GLU A 52 34.35 -15.31 15.99
CA GLU A 52 34.49 -16.41 16.93
C GLU A 52 35.78 -17.19 16.68
N MET A 53 36.08 -17.54 15.42
CA MET A 53 37.36 -18.16 15.03
C MET A 53 38.56 -17.30 15.45
N TYR A 54 38.49 -15.98 15.25
CA TYR A 54 39.55 -15.07 15.71
C TYR A 54 39.71 -15.10 17.24
N ALA A 55 38.62 -15.04 17.99
CA ALA A 55 38.63 -15.08 19.46
C ALA A 55 39.19 -16.41 19.99
N GLN A 56 38.73 -17.54 19.45
CA GLN A 56 39.21 -18.86 19.86
C GLN A 56 40.66 -19.10 19.48
N GLY A 57 41.14 -18.58 18.35
CA GLY A 57 42.56 -18.65 18.00
C GLY A 57 43.46 -17.86 18.95
N LEU A 58 43.01 -16.71 19.46
CA LEU A 58 43.71 -16.00 20.54
C LEU A 58 43.71 -16.81 21.84
N GLN A 59 42.57 -17.40 22.21
CA GLN A 59 42.44 -18.25 23.40
C GLN A 59 43.36 -19.48 23.32
N MET A 60 43.45 -20.12 22.16
CA MET A 60 44.40 -21.22 21.91
C MET A 60 45.85 -20.76 22.13
N GLY A 61 46.24 -19.62 21.57
CA GLY A 61 47.58 -19.07 21.73
C GLY A 61 47.93 -18.73 23.19
N GLN A 62 46.96 -18.25 23.96
CA GLN A 62 47.10 -18.00 25.40
C GLN A 62 47.21 -19.31 26.19
N ALA A 63 46.32 -20.27 25.94
CA ALA A 63 46.32 -21.56 26.61
C ALA A 63 47.61 -22.34 26.35
N LEU A 64 48.10 -22.34 25.10
CA LEU A 64 49.37 -22.99 24.75
C LEU A 64 50.57 -22.35 25.46
N ARG A 65 50.61 -21.02 25.57
CA ARG A 65 51.64 -20.32 26.35
C ARG A 65 51.58 -20.70 27.83
N ASN A 66 50.38 -20.80 28.40
CA ASN A 66 50.22 -21.23 29.79
C ASN A 66 50.70 -22.67 30.01
N ILE A 67 50.49 -23.58 29.04
CA ILE A 67 51.03 -24.94 29.10
C ILE A 67 52.56 -24.94 29.07
N VAL A 68 53.18 -24.11 28.22
CA VAL A 68 54.64 -24.01 28.16
C VAL A 68 55.23 -23.42 29.45
N LEU A 69 54.53 -22.48 30.08
CA LEU A 69 54.95 -21.85 31.34
C LEU A 69 54.73 -22.76 32.57
N ASP A 70 53.61 -23.46 32.61
CA ASP A 70 53.25 -24.40 33.68
C ASP A 70 52.70 -25.70 33.07
N PRO A 71 53.59 -26.67 32.72
CA PRO A 71 53.21 -27.93 32.10
C PRO A 71 52.26 -28.80 32.94
N ASN A 72 52.17 -28.54 34.26
CA ASN A 72 51.36 -29.31 35.19
C ASN A 72 49.95 -28.72 35.37
N ASN A 73 49.60 -27.64 34.67
CA ASN A 73 48.30 -26.99 34.78
C ASN A 73 47.23 -27.70 33.93
N PRO A 74 46.34 -28.54 34.51
CA PRO A 74 45.33 -29.26 33.73
C PRO A 74 44.30 -28.34 33.08
N GLN A 75 44.05 -27.15 33.66
CA GLN A 75 43.10 -26.20 33.11
C GLN A 75 43.60 -25.59 31.81
N ALA A 76 44.91 -25.41 31.65
CA ALA A 76 45.49 -24.87 30.43
C ALA A 76 45.27 -25.82 29.23
N TYR A 77 45.42 -27.14 29.43
CA TYR A 77 45.08 -28.14 28.41
C TYR A 77 43.59 -28.14 28.07
N LYS A 78 42.70 -28.15 29.08
CA LYS A 78 41.25 -28.06 28.86
C LYS A 78 40.86 -26.82 28.07
N ASN A 79 41.46 -25.67 28.38
CA ASN A 79 41.20 -24.42 27.67
C ASN A 79 41.68 -24.47 26.22
N LEU A 80 42.82 -25.12 25.95
CA LEU A 80 43.34 -25.29 24.60
C LEU A 80 42.42 -26.21 23.78
N ASP A 81 42.04 -27.36 24.33
CA ASP A 81 41.17 -28.33 23.66
C ASP A 81 39.79 -27.74 23.39
N GLY A 82 39.19 -27.06 24.38
CA GLY A 82 37.91 -26.38 24.21
C GLY A 82 37.98 -25.26 23.17
N ALA A 83 39.06 -24.48 23.13
CA ALA A 83 39.23 -23.45 22.12
C ALA A 83 39.39 -24.06 20.71
N ARG A 84 40.14 -25.16 20.58
CA ARG A 84 40.27 -25.93 19.32
C ARG A 84 38.92 -26.40 18.81
N GLU A 85 38.13 -27.04 19.67
CA GLU A 85 36.80 -27.54 19.33
C GLU A 85 35.84 -26.40 18.93
N ALA A 86 35.83 -25.31 19.70
CA ALA A 86 35.00 -24.14 19.41
C ALA A 86 35.37 -23.48 18.08
N PHE A 87 36.68 -23.35 17.78
CA PHE A 87 37.15 -22.85 16.50
C PHE A 87 36.69 -23.75 15.35
N ASP A 88 36.89 -25.06 15.46
CA ASP A 88 36.58 -26.00 14.39
C ASP A 88 35.06 -26.05 14.13
N THR A 89 34.26 -25.94 15.20
CA THR A 89 32.79 -25.81 15.13
C THR A 89 32.39 -24.51 14.43
N ALA A 90 32.96 -23.37 14.85
CA ALA A 90 32.70 -22.07 14.24
C ALA A 90 33.09 -22.07 12.75
N HIS A 91 34.24 -22.64 12.40
CA HIS A 91 34.71 -22.75 11.03
C HIS A 91 33.75 -23.59 10.17
N LYS A 92 33.33 -24.76 10.66
CA LYS A 92 32.40 -25.64 9.94
C LYS A 92 31.04 -24.96 9.74
N GLY A 93 30.45 -24.39 10.79
CA GLY A 93 29.17 -23.68 10.70
C GLY A 93 29.23 -22.47 9.75
N THR A 94 30.33 -21.71 9.82
CA THR A 94 30.56 -20.58 8.91
C THR A 94 30.65 -21.04 7.46
N LEU A 95 31.35 -22.14 7.19
CA LEU A 95 31.47 -22.69 5.84
C LEU A 95 30.11 -23.19 5.32
N GLU A 96 29.31 -23.85 6.16
CA GLU A 96 27.96 -24.31 5.79
C GLU A 96 27.04 -23.15 5.38
N VAL A 97 27.04 -22.07 6.17
CA VAL A 97 26.27 -20.85 5.88
C VAL A 97 26.80 -20.14 4.63
N ALA A 98 28.11 -20.15 4.41
CA ALA A 98 28.71 -19.46 3.28
C ALA A 98 28.54 -20.17 1.94
N ARG A 99 28.07 -21.42 1.89
CA ARG A 99 27.91 -22.17 0.63
C ARG A 99 27.02 -21.42 -0.37
N GLY A 100 27.51 -21.26 -1.60
CA GLY A 100 26.83 -20.54 -2.67
C GLY A 100 26.85 -19.02 -2.53
N THR A 101 27.54 -18.47 -1.52
CA THR A 101 27.69 -17.03 -1.32
C THR A 101 29.01 -16.53 -1.91
N ALA A 102 29.14 -15.21 -2.07
CA ALA A 102 30.40 -14.58 -2.47
C ALA A 102 31.55 -14.82 -1.46
N SER A 103 31.23 -15.13 -0.20
CA SER A 103 32.21 -15.33 0.87
C SER A 103 32.79 -16.76 0.91
N GLU A 104 32.20 -17.72 0.20
CA GLU A 104 32.63 -19.14 0.22
C GLU A 104 34.09 -19.31 -0.17
N ALA A 105 34.48 -18.71 -1.30
CA ALA A 105 35.84 -18.82 -1.82
C ALA A 105 36.88 -18.18 -0.87
N ALA A 106 36.47 -17.14 -0.13
CA ALA A 106 37.35 -16.44 0.80
C ALA A 106 37.59 -17.24 2.10
N LEU A 107 36.71 -18.19 2.43
CA LEU A 107 36.86 -19.09 3.59
C LEU A 107 37.77 -20.29 3.29
N ALA A 108 37.82 -20.75 2.04
CA ALA A 108 38.54 -21.98 1.65
C ALA A 108 40.01 -22.05 2.13
N PRO A 109 40.82 -20.97 2.09
CA PRO A 109 42.21 -21.01 2.54
C PRO A 109 42.38 -21.23 4.06
N LEU A 110 41.35 -20.93 4.87
CA LEU A 110 41.45 -20.99 6.33
C LEU A 110 41.72 -22.41 6.82
N ALA A 111 41.16 -23.44 6.16
CA ALA A 111 41.39 -24.83 6.51
C ALA A 111 42.88 -25.20 6.47
N GLY A 112 43.60 -24.79 5.42
CA GLY A 112 45.03 -25.05 5.28
C GLY A 112 45.86 -24.30 6.31
N LEU A 113 45.56 -23.02 6.54
CA LEU A 113 46.24 -22.19 7.55
C LEU A 113 46.02 -22.73 8.97
N ARG A 114 44.80 -23.20 9.27
CA ARG A 114 44.47 -23.83 10.55
C ARG A 114 45.19 -25.16 10.73
N ALA A 115 45.29 -25.99 9.70
CA ALA A 115 46.06 -27.24 9.77
C ALA A 115 47.57 -27.00 9.98
N GLU A 116 48.15 -25.99 9.31
CA GLU A 116 49.55 -25.57 9.55
C GLU A 116 49.76 -25.15 11.01
N GLN A 117 48.86 -24.34 11.55
CA GLN A 117 48.91 -23.88 12.93
C GLN A 117 48.69 -25.02 13.93
N ALA A 118 47.71 -25.91 13.70
CA ALA A 118 47.45 -27.08 14.54
C ALA A 118 48.70 -27.97 14.68
N LYS A 119 49.34 -28.28 13.55
CA LYS A 119 50.57 -29.10 13.53
C LYS A 119 51.70 -28.46 14.34
N ALA A 120 51.84 -27.14 14.27
CA ALA A 120 52.83 -26.42 15.06
C ALA A 120 52.51 -26.44 16.56
N GLN A 121 51.23 -26.30 16.94
CA GLN A 121 50.79 -26.45 18.33
C GLN A 121 51.07 -27.85 18.86
N ASP A 122 50.76 -28.90 18.10
CA ASP A 122 50.96 -30.29 18.52
C ASP A 122 52.45 -30.58 18.77
N LYS A 123 53.34 -30.07 17.92
CA LYS A 123 54.79 -30.16 18.15
C LYS A 123 55.24 -29.47 19.44
N VAL A 124 54.66 -28.32 19.78
CA VAL A 124 54.96 -27.65 21.05
C VAL A 124 54.51 -28.53 22.23
N LEU A 125 53.30 -29.10 22.16
CA LEU A 125 52.78 -29.98 23.20
C LEU A 125 53.62 -31.26 23.37
N GLU A 126 54.10 -31.85 22.26
CA GLU A 126 55.01 -33.00 22.30
C GLU A 126 56.32 -32.67 23.02
N LEU A 127 56.93 -31.51 22.74
CA LEU A 127 58.16 -31.06 23.40
C LEU A 127 57.94 -30.77 24.89
N VAL A 128 56.80 -30.18 25.25
CA VAL A 128 56.42 -29.98 26.67
C VAL A 128 56.30 -31.33 27.39
N LYS A 129 55.61 -32.31 26.78
CA LYS A 129 55.46 -33.66 27.35
C LYS A 129 56.79 -34.39 27.48
N ALA A 130 57.74 -34.14 26.57
CA ALA A 130 59.09 -34.69 26.63
C ALA A 130 60.02 -33.99 27.65
N GLY A 131 59.53 -32.98 28.38
CA GLY A 131 60.34 -32.20 29.32
C GLY A 131 61.33 -31.23 28.65
N SER A 132 61.21 -31.02 27.34
CA SER A 132 62.10 -30.19 26.53
C SER A 132 61.60 -28.74 26.46
N GLY A 133 61.61 -28.06 27.61
CA GLY A 133 61.00 -26.73 27.77
C GLY A 133 61.60 -25.64 26.88
N VAL A 134 62.93 -25.64 26.70
CA VAL A 134 63.62 -24.65 25.85
C VAL A 134 63.24 -24.83 24.39
N GLU A 135 63.23 -26.08 23.91
CA GLU A 135 62.84 -26.46 22.57
C GLU A 135 61.36 -26.16 22.32
N ALA A 136 60.50 -26.37 23.31
CA ALA A 136 59.08 -26.02 23.23
C ALA A 136 58.88 -24.50 23.03
N VAL A 137 59.61 -23.67 23.77
CA VAL A 137 59.60 -22.20 23.58
C VAL A 137 60.11 -21.81 22.20
N GLN A 138 61.19 -22.45 21.71
CA GLN A 138 61.71 -22.20 20.36
C GLN A 138 60.68 -22.59 19.30
N ALA A 139 60.04 -23.75 19.41
CA ALA A 139 59.00 -24.20 18.49
C ALA A 139 57.78 -23.26 18.52
N LEU A 140 57.35 -22.81 19.70
CA LEU A 140 56.26 -21.85 19.88
C LEU A 140 56.56 -20.54 19.14
N ASN A 141 57.77 -20.00 19.27
CA ASN A 141 58.14 -18.71 18.69
C ASN A 141 58.45 -18.79 17.19
N ALA A 142 59.11 -19.87 16.75
CA ALA A 142 59.60 -20.01 15.37
C ALA A 142 58.62 -20.70 14.43
N GLN A 143 57.66 -21.48 14.94
CA GLN A 143 56.70 -22.24 14.12
C GLN A 143 55.25 -21.85 14.42
N GLU A 144 54.80 -21.97 15.67
CA GLU A 144 53.37 -21.73 16.01
C GLU A 144 52.98 -20.26 15.87
N THR A 145 53.77 -19.34 16.44
CA THR A 145 53.46 -17.90 16.41
C THR A 145 53.40 -17.35 14.97
N PRO A 146 54.34 -17.70 14.05
CA PRO A 146 54.21 -17.34 12.64
C PRO A 146 53.00 -17.97 11.94
N ALA A 147 52.69 -19.24 12.20
CA ALA A 147 51.51 -19.91 11.61
C ALA A 147 50.21 -19.25 12.08
N TRP A 148 50.09 -18.95 13.39
CA TRP A 148 48.99 -18.17 13.94
C TRP A 148 48.91 -16.78 13.31
N ARG A 149 50.04 -16.08 13.12
CA ARG A 149 50.03 -14.74 12.51
C ARG A 149 49.47 -14.75 11.08
N LYS A 150 49.76 -15.79 10.28
CA LYS A 150 49.17 -15.98 8.94
C LYS A 150 47.66 -16.21 9.03
N LEU A 151 47.22 -17.17 9.86
CA LEU A 151 45.80 -17.47 10.06
C LEU A 151 45.03 -16.25 10.56
N ARG A 152 45.57 -15.57 11.59
CA ARG A 152 45.01 -14.33 12.15
C ARG A 152 44.87 -13.24 11.09
N GLY A 153 45.87 -13.06 10.23
CA GLY A 153 45.81 -12.10 9.12
C GLY A 153 44.63 -12.39 8.19
N ALA A 154 44.47 -13.66 7.78
CA ALA A 154 43.35 -14.07 6.94
C ALA A 154 41.98 -13.87 7.63
N LEU A 155 41.86 -14.22 8.91
CA LEU A 155 40.65 -14.01 9.69
C LEU A 155 40.29 -12.52 9.84
N LEU A 156 41.27 -11.65 10.03
CA LEU A 156 41.04 -10.21 10.15
C LEU A 156 40.59 -9.57 8.83
N GLU A 157 41.24 -9.93 7.73
CA GLU A 157 40.86 -9.45 6.39
C GLU A 157 39.46 -9.93 6.01
N LEU A 158 39.17 -11.22 6.22
CA LEU A 158 37.84 -11.77 5.98
C LEU A 158 36.80 -11.13 6.92
N GLY A 159 37.10 -11.00 8.21
CA GLY A 159 36.18 -10.39 9.17
C GLY A 159 35.91 -8.91 8.90
N LYS A 160 36.86 -8.20 8.27
CA LYS A 160 36.63 -6.85 7.76
C LYS A 160 35.72 -6.87 6.53
N ALA A 161 36.02 -7.72 5.55
CA ALA A 161 35.22 -7.86 4.34
C ALA A 161 33.76 -8.26 4.64
N SER A 162 33.54 -9.22 5.54
CA SER A 162 32.19 -9.67 5.95
C SER A 162 31.43 -8.58 6.71
N ARG A 163 32.09 -7.79 7.58
CA ARG A 163 31.44 -6.65 8.26
C ARG A 163 31.09 -5.53 7.28
N ASP A 164 31.98 -5.22 6.34
CA ASP A 164 31.73 -4.22 5.31
C ASP A 164 30.55 -4.65 4.42
N LEU A 165 30.50 -5.93 4.01
CA LEU A 165 29.38 -6.48 3.24
C LEU A 165 28.07 -6.44 4.05
N SER A 166 28.08 -6.90 5.30
CA SER A 166 26.95 -6.84 6.22
C SER A 166 26.40 -5.40 6.36
N SER A 167 27.27 -4.42 6.60
CA SER A 167 26.85 -3.01 6.73
C SER A 167 26.25 -2.42 5.45
N ARG A 168 26.79 -2.76 4.27
CA ARG A 168 26.26 -2.33 2.97
C ARG A 168 24.92 -2.96 2.68
N THR A 169 24.77 -4.26 2.96
CA THR A 169 23.50 -4.98 2.80
C THR A 169 22.44 -4.36 3.71
N HIS A 170 22.74 -4.15 4.99
CA HIS A 170 21.82 -3.48 5.93
C HIS A 170 21.40 -2.08 5.44
N ALA A 171 22.34 -1.27 4.97
CA ALA A 171 22.04 0.06 4.43
C ALA A 171 21.14 -0.01 3.17
N SER A 172 21.41 -0.95 2.27
CA SER A 172 20.61 -1.15 1.05
C SER A 172 19.18 -1.60 1.34
N VAL A 173 19.00 -2.54 2.29
CA VAL A 173 17.68 -3.03 2.71
C VAL A 173 16.84 -1.89 3.30
N ASN A 174 17.44 -1.04 4.14
CA ASN A 174 16.75 0.13 4.70
C ASN A 174 16.40 1.16 3.62
N ALA A 175 17.33 1.46 2.70
CA ALA A 175 17.08 2.40 1.62
C ALA A 175 15.97 1.93 0.67
N GLU A 176 15.91 0.63 0.37
CA GLU A 176 14.83 0.02 -0.43
C GLU A 176 13.48 0.07 0.30
N ALA A 177 13.46 -0.25 1.58
CA ALA A 177 12.25 -0.15 2.41
C ALA A 177 11.74 1.29 2.48
N ASP A 178 12.61 2.27 2.67
CA ASP A 178 12.24 3.69 2.69
C ASP A 178 11.74 4.18 1.33
N ARG A 179 12.39 3.77 0.24
CA ARG A 179 11.91 4.09 -1.12
C ARG A 179 10.51 3.52 -1.35
N ALA A 180 10.26 2.27 -0.96
CA ALA A 180 8.96 1.65 -1.11
C ALA A 180 7.87 2.36 -0.27
N ARG A 181 8.20 2.76 0.96
CA ARG A 181 7.31 3.58 1.82
C ARG A 181 6.93 4.89 1.12
N TRP A 182 7.89 5.61 0.56
CA TRP A 182 7.62 6.86 -0.15
C TRP A 182 6.81 6.67 -1.43
N VAL A 183 7.05 5.59 -2.19
CA VAL A 183 6.24 5.24 -3.36
C VAL A 183 4.80 4.92 -2.95
N ALA A 184 4.61 4.11 -1.90
CA ALA A 184 3.30 3.76 -1.38
C ALA A 184 2.53 5.01 -0.89
N LEU A 185 3.20 5.90 -0.17
CA LEU A 185 2.62 7.16 0.29
C LEU A 185 2.26 8.08 -0.89
N GLY A 186 3.14 8.19 -1.90
CA GLY A 186 2.86 8.95 -3.11
C GLY A 186 1.65 8.43 -3.88
N LEU A 187 1.53 7.10 -4.02
CA LEU A 187 0.36 6.46 -4.65
C LEU A 187 -0.92 6.66 -3.85
N ALA A 188 -0.86 6.62 -2.51
CA ALA A 188 -2.01 6.88 -1.65
C ALA A 188 -2.49 8.33 -1.78
N VAL A 189 -1.58 9.30 -1.74
CA VAL A 189 -1.90 10.72 -1.95
C VAL A 189 -2.48 10.95 -3.35
N LEU A 190 -1.90 10.34 -4.38
CA LEU A 190 -2.41 10.41 -5.75
C LEU A 190 -3.82 9.81 -5.87
N ALA A 191 -4.08 8.65 -5.27
CA ALA A 191 -5.39 8.00 -5.29
C ALA A 191 -6.45 8.90 -4.62
N ILE A 192 -6.13 9.53 -3.48
CA ILE A 192 -7.00 10.49 -2.81
C ILE A 192 -7.26 11.71 -3.70
N GLY A 193 -6.21 12.29 -4.29
CA GLY A 193 -6.33 13.44 -5.20
C GLY A 193 -7.22 13.14 -6.41
N VAL A 194 -7.06 11.97 -7.03
CA VAL A 194 -7.89 11.50 -8.15
C VAL A 194 -9.33 11.28 -7.70
N ALA A 195 -9.57 10.67 -6.53
CA ALA A 195 -10.91 10.47 -5.99
C ALA A 195 -11.63 11.80 -5.74
N LEU A 196 -10.95 12.77 -5.12
CA LEU A 196 -11.50 14.10 -4.88
C LEU A 196 -11.78 14.86 -6.18
N GLY A 197 -10.84 14.82 -7.13
CA GLY A 197 -11.00 15.49 -8.43
C GLY A 197 -12.16 14.92 -9.26
N LEU A 198 -12.25 13.60 -9.36
CA LEU A 198 -13.35 12.93 -10.07
C LEU A 198 -14.68 13.08 -9.33
N GLY A 199 -14.68 12.99 -8.00
CA GLY A 199 -15.86 13.23 -7.18
C GLY A 199 -16.41 14.64 -7.36
N PHE A 200 -15.53 15.65 -7.33
CA PHE A 200 -15.91 17.04 -7.61
C PHE A 200 -16.45 17.21 -9.03
N MET A 201 -15.81 16.60 -10.03
CA MET A 201 -16.29 16.62 -11.42
C MET A 201 -17.69 16.01 -11.53
N VAL A 202 -17.94 14.85 -10.93
CA VAL A 202 -19.26 14.18 -10.94
C VAL A 202 -20.31 15.06 -10.30
N VAL A 203 -20.06 15.59 -9.09
CA VAL A 203 -20.99 16.50 -8.39
C VAL A 203 -21.28 17.73 -9.22
N ARG A 204 -20.26 18.33 -9.85
CA ARG A 204 -20.44 19.49 -10.75
C ARG A 204 -21.31 19.14 -11.95
N THR A 205 -21.02 18.04 -12.65
CA THR A 205 -21.81 17.63 -13.82
C THR A 205 -23.24 17.28 -13.45
N LEU A 206 -23.47 16.61 -12.31
CA LEU A 206 -24.81 16.32 -11.81
C LEU A 206 -25.60 17.59 -11.54
N ARG A 207 -25.00 18.58 -10.87
CA ARG A 207 -25.65 19.87 -10.62
C ARG A 207 -25.98 20.61 -11.91
N GLN A 208 -25.13 20.51 -12.93
CA GLN A 208 -25.38 21.11 -14.24
C GLN A 208 -26.52 20.40 -15.00
N GLU A 209 -26.50 19.07 -15.08
CA GLU A 209 -27.54 18.28 -15.76
C GLU A 209 -28.90 18.37 -15.05
N LEU A 210 -28.91 18.42 -13.72
CA LEU A 210 -30.13 18.62 -12.94
C LEU A 210 -30.62 20.07 -12.98
N GLY A 211 -29.72 21.04 -13.16
CA GLY A 211 -30.05 22.47 -13.14
C GLY A 211 -30.19 23.05 -11.74
N GLY A 212 -29.62 22.39 -10.73
CA GLY A 212 -29.72 22.79 -9.34
C GLY A 212 -29.60 21.62 -8.37
N ASP A 213 -30.15 21.80 -7.17
CA ASP A 213 -30.22 20.76 -6.14
C ASP A 213 -31.25 19.67 -6.54
N PRO A 214 -30.87 18.37 -6.56
CA PRO A 214 -31.79 17.26 -6.83
C PRO A 214 -33.04 17.27 -5.93
N ALA A 215 -32.93 17.71 -4.68
CA ALA A 215 -34.07 17.80 -3.77
C ALA A 215 -35.14 18.77 -4.29
N VAL A 216 -34.70 19.87 -4.88
CA VAL A 216 -35.57 20.89 -5.45
C VAL A 216 -36.28 20.37 -6.70
N ALA A 217 -35.56 19.68 -7.58
CA ALA A 217 -36.16 19.02 -8.75
C ALA A 217 -37.24 18.01 -8.33
N ARG A 218 -36.97 17.17 -7.32
CA ARG A 218 -37.96 16.20 -6.78
C ARG A 218 -39.21 16.88 -6.21
N GLN A 219 -39.04 17.96 -5.46
CA GLN A 219 -40.16 18.69 -4.88
C GLN A 219 -41.05 19.33 -5.96
N ALA A 220 -40.43 19.80 -7.04
CA ALA A 220 -41.15 20.42 -8.13
C ALA A 220 -41.96 19.40 -8.96
N VAL A 221 -41.39 18.20 -9.20
CA VAL A 221 -42.13 17.07 -9.80
C VAL A 221 -43.35 16.68 -8.95
N ARG A 222 -43.19 16.60 -7.62
CA ARG A 222 -44.30 16.26 -6.71
C ARG A 222 -45.46 17.26 -6.81
N ARG A 223 -45.17 18.56 -6.78
CA ARG A 223 -46.20 19.60 -6.92
C ARG A 223 -46.98 19.49 -8.22
N ILE A 224 -46.27 19.28 -9.33
CA ILE A 224 -46.93 19.07 -10.64
C ILE A 224 -47.81 17.82 -10.62
N ALA A 225 -47.33 16.71 -10.03
CA ALA A 225 -48.09 15.47 -9.93
C ALA A 225 -49.35 15.61 -9.05
N GLU A 226 -49.31 16.48 -8.04
CA GLU A 226 -50.45 16.83 -7.18
C GLU A 226 -51.40 17.86 -7.83
N GLY A 227 -51.08 18.35 -9.03
CA GLY A 227 -51.88 19.36 -9.74
C GLY A 227 -51.62 20.80 -9.30
N ASP A 228 -50.70 21.03 -8.36
CA ASP A 228 -50.27 22.37 -7.97
C ASP A 228 -49.31 22.95 -9.02
N LEU A 229 -49.90 23.69 -9.96
CA LEU A 229 -49.18 24.46 -10.95
C LEU A 229 -48.92 25.90 -10.50
N THR A 230 -49.14 26.30 -9.24
CA THR A 230 -48.99 27.70 -8.83
C THR A 230 -47.59 28.02 -8.32
N GLY A 231 -46.84 27.00 -7.89
CA GLY A 231 -45.49 27.15 -7.36
C GLY A 231 -44.50 27.76 -8.33
N THR A 232 -43.63 28.64 -7.82
CA THR A 232 -42.46 29.15 -8.54
C THR A 232 -41.45 28.03 -8.76
N MET A 233 -41.02 27.92 -10.02
CA MET A 233 -39.98 26.99 -10.42
C MET A 233 -38.61 27.62 -10.14
N PRO A 234 -37.60 26.84 -9.70
CA PRO A 234 -36.28 27.39 -9.45
C PRO A 234 -35.64 27.84 -10.75
N ASP A 235 -34.90 28.95 -10.70
CA ASP A 235 -34.08 29.38 -11.83
C ASP A 235 -33.00 28.34 -12.09
N SER A 236 -33.12 27.67 -13.24
CA SER A 236 -32.04 26.84 -13.77
C SER A 236 -31.11 27.72 -14.60
N ALA A 237 -29.83 27.77 -14.23
CA ALA A 237 -28.79 28.39 -15.05
C ALA A 237 -28.57 27.67 -16.40
N TYR A 238 -29.18 26.49 -16.61
CA TYR A 238 -29.02 25.65 -17.79
C TYR A 238 -30.40 25.28 -18.36
N ALA A 239 -30.77 25.83 -19.51
CA ALA A 239 -32.10 25.61 -20.09
C ALA A 239 -32.38 24.15 -20.48
N GLN A 240 -31.35 23.38 -20.82
CA GLN A 240 -31.44 21.95 -21.17
C GLN A 240 -31.42 21.01 -19.95
N SER A 241 -31.42 21.55 -18.73
CA SER A 241 -31.41 20.73 -17.52
C SER A 241 -32.77 20.10 -17.23
N LEU A 242 -32.80 19.13 -16.31
CA LEU A 242 -34.04 18.55 -15.82
C LEU A 242 -34.98 19.62 -15.25
N VAL A 243 -34.50 20.52 -14.39
CA VAL A 243 -35.32 21.62 -13.85
C VAL A 243 -35.84 22.53 -14.97
N GLY A 244 -35.02 22.86 -15.96
CA GLY A 244 -35.45 23.64 -17.12
C GLY A 244 -36.58 22.96 -17.92
N ALA A 245 -36.45 21.65 -18.15
CA ALA A 245 -37.49 20.84 -18.80
C ALA A 245 -38.79 20.78 -17.98
N LEU A 246 -38.69 20.66 -16.65
CA LEU A 246 -39.85 20.67 -15.76
C LEU A 246 -40.55 22.04 -15.76
N THR A 247 -39.81 23.15 -15.83
CA THR A 247 -40.39 24.49 -15.99
C THR A 247 -41.18 24.61 -17.29
N ALA A 248 -40.62 24.13 -18.41
CA ALA A 248 -41.33 24.13 -19.70
C ALA A 248 -42.61 23.29 -19.65
N MET A 249 -42.57 22.11 -19.01
CA MET A 249 -43.73 21.25 -18.81
C MET A 249 -44.81 21.91 -17.93
N GLN A 250 -44.42 22.54 -16.82
CA GLN A 250 -45.36 23.27 -15.95
C GLN A 250 -46.07 24.39 -16.73
N ASN A 251 -45.33 25.15 -17.54
CA ASN A 251 -45.89 26.24 -18.34
C ASN A 251 -46.84 25.73 -19.42
N ALA A 252 -46.50 24.63 -20.10
CA ALA A 252 -47.40 23.99 -21.07
C ALA A 252 -48.71 23.51 -20.41
N MET A 253 -48.63 22.92 -19.21
CA MET A 253 -49.81 22.51 -18.45
C MET A 253 -50.65 23.71 -18.00
N ARG A 254 -50.03 24.79 -17.51
CA ARG A 254 -50.75 26.04 -17.17
C ARG A 254 -51.50 26.60 -18.38
N ALA A 255 -50.85 26.63 -19.55
CA ALA A 255 -51.47 27.11 -20.79
C ALA A 255 -52.67 26.25 -21.20
N LEU A 256 -52.53 24.92 -21.15
CA LEU A 256 -53.63 24.00 -21.44
C LEU A 256 -54.81 24.18 -20.47
N VAL A 257 -54.55 24.24 -19.16
CA VAL A 257 -55.59 24.47 -18.14
C VAL A 257 -56.27 25.83 -18.35
N GLY A 258 -55.50 26.88 -18.67
CA GLY A 258 -56.04 28.21 -18.98
C GLY A 258 -56.95 28.19 -20.22
N GLN A 259 -56.53 27.49 -21.28
CA GLN A 259 -57.33 27.34 -22.50
C GLN A 259 -58.62 26.54 -22.26
N VAL A 260 -58.57 25.49 -21.44
CA VAL A 260 -59.76 24.74 -21.02
C VAL A 260 -60.69 25.63 -20.20
N HIS A 261 -60.16 26.41 -19.26
CA HIS A 261 -60.97 27.33 -18.44
C HIS A 261 -61.65 28.40 -19.28
N GLN A 262 -60.92 29.03 -20.22
CA GLN A 262 -61.47 30.01 -21.15
C GLN A 262 -62.56 29.39 -22.05
N SER A 263 -62.34 28.16 -22.52
CA SER A 263 -63.34 27.44 -23.32
C SER A 263 -64.61 27.14 -22.51
N SER A 264 -64.46 26.75 -21.24
CA SER A 264 -65.58 26.54 -20.32
C SER A 264 -66.35 27.82 -20.02
N GLN A 265 -65.68 28.95 -19.83
CA GLN A 265 -66.33 30.26 -19.69
C GLN A 265 -67.11 30.63 -20.97
N GLY A 266 -66.55 30.37 -22.14
CA GLY A 266 -67.26 30.56 -23.42
C GLY A 266 -68.51 29.70 -23.52
N ILE A 267 -68.44 28.44 -23.09
CA ILE A 267 -69.59 27.52 -23.04
C ILE A 267 -70.63 28.01 -22.03
N GLU A 268 -70.22 28.51 -20.87
CA GLU A 268 -71.13 29.05 -19.84
C GLU A 268 -71.88 30.29 -20.37
N VAL A 269 -71.17 31.24 -20.99
CA VAL A 269 -71.77 32.42 -21.62
C VAL A 269 -72.75 32.01 -22.71
N ALA A 270 -72.34 31.12 -23.63
CA ALA A 270 -73.20 30.63 -24.70
C ALA A 270 -74.43 29.89 -24.15
N SER A 271 -74.27 29.08 -23.10
CA SER A 271 -75.38 28.38 -22.44
C SER A 271 -76.36 29.36 -21.78
N THR A 272 -75.84 30.45 -21.19
CA THR A 272 -76.67 31.51 -20.61
C THR A 272 -77.43 32.28 -21.68
N GLU A 273 -76.80 32.57 -22.82
CA GLU A 273 -77.46 33.17 -23.97
C GLU A 273 -78.54 32.26 -24.56
N ILE A 274 -78.27 30.96 -24.70
CA ILE A 274 -79.26 29.96 -25.12
C ILE A 274 -80.44 29.92 -24.14
N ALA A 275 -80.18 29.90 -22.83
CA ALA A 275 -81.23 29.90 -21.83
C ALA A 275 -82.11 31.16 -21.90
N ARG A 276 -81.50 32.34 -22.07
CA ARG A 276 -82.25 33.60 -22.29
C ARG A 276 -83.03 33.58 -23.60
N GLY A 277 -82.43 33.10 -24.69
CA GLY A 277 -83.12 32.95 -25.97
C GLY A 277 -84.33 32.01 -25.89
N ASN A 278 -84.19 30.90 -25.15
CA ASN A 278 -85.30 30.00 -24.89
C ASN A 278 -86.40 30.65 -24.03
N GLN A 279 -86.05 31.50 -23.06
CA GLN A 279 -87.04 32.26 -22.28
C GLN A 279 -87.81 33.27 -23.14
N ASP A 280 -87.12 34.04 -23.99
CA ASP A 280 -87.78 34.98 -24.92
C ASP A 280 -88.70 34.23 -25.91
N LEU A 281 -88.21 33.12 -26.46
CA LEU A 281 -89.01 32.29 -27.35
C LEU A 281 -90.23 31.70 -26.62
N SER A 282 -90.06 31.22 -25.39
CA SER A 282 -91.17 30.74 -24.55
C SER A 282 -92.19 31.85 -24.30
N ALA A 283 -91.76 33.05 -23.92
CA ALA A 283 -92.63 34.20 -23.70
C ALA A 283 -93.38 34.62 -24.96
N ARG A 284 -92.71 34.64 -26.13
CA ARG A 284 -93.35 34.89 -27.43
C ARG A 284 -94.33 33.79 -27.81
N THR A 285 -94.02 32.54 -27.48
CA THR A 285 -94.91 31.39 -27.71
C THR A 285 -96.16 31.50 -26.84
N GLU A 286 -96.01 31.85 -25.56
CA GLU A 286 -97.13 32.11 -24.64
C GLU A 286 -97.98 33.31 -25.09
N GLN A 287 -97.35 34.41 -25.51
CA GLN A 287 -98.08 35.57 -26.02
C GLN A 287 -98.81 35.26 -27.33
N THR A 288 -98.21 34.46 -28.21
CA THR A 288 -98.87 34.01 -29.45
C THR A 288 -100.04 33.08 -29.13
N ALA A 289 -99.86 32.15 -28.20
CA ALA A 289 -100.93 31.28 -27.73
C ALA A 289 -102.07 32.08 -27.07
N SER A 290 -101.75 33.11 -26.28
CA SER A 290 -102.71 34.03 -25.67
C SER A 290 -103.46 34.86 -26.70
N ASN A 291 -102.77 35.40 -27.72
CA ASN A 291 -103.40 36.11 -28.83
C ASN A 291 -104.35 35.20 -29.61
N LEU A 292 -103.95 33.95 -29.88
CA LEU A 292 -104.81 32.92 -30.50
C LEU A 292 -106.05 32.63 -29.65
N GLN A 293 -105.90 32.55 -28.33
CA GLN A 293 -107.02 32.37 -27.40
C GLN A 293 -107.97 33.58 -27.41
N GLN A 294 -107.44 34.82 -27.46
CA GLN A 294 -108.25 36.04 -27.58
C GLN A 294 -108.93 36.17 -28.95
N THR A 295 -108.40 35.56 -30.02
CA THR A 295 -109.09 35.53 -31.32
C THR A 295 -110.15 34.43 -31.39
N ALA A 296 -110.10 33.44 -30.49
CA ALA A 296 -111.00 32.30 -30.46
C ALA A 296 -112.12 32.40 -29.40
N ALA A 297 -112.13 33.44 -28.55
CA ALA A 297 -113.14 33.73 -27.52
C ALA A 297 -114.03 34.92 -27.93
#